data_AF-A0A923Z2C1-F1
#
_entry.id   AF-A0A923Z2C1-F1
#
_cell.length_a   1.000
_cell.length_b   1.000
_cell.length_c   1.000
_cell.angle_alpha   90.00
_cell.angle_beta   90.00
_cell.angle_gamma   90.00
#
_symmetry.space_group_name_H-M   'P 1'
#
loop_
_entity.id
_entity.type
_entity.pdbx_description
1 polymer ?
#
loop_
_entity_poly.entity_id
_entity_poly.type
_entity_poly.pdbx_seq_one_letter_code
_entity_poly.pdbx_strand_id
1 'polypeptide(L)'
;MPRTDHALLTSSERRQMALSTWDNEGGAGPCGAWGDTIVVPAPIPELTNTELVQMRIRVIALENLVIAMLAAAPENVIAMAGEMAAFISPRPGASLHPLTIHAATQMTDLVGRASRLR
;
A
#
# COMPACT_ATOMS: atom_id res chain seq x y z
N MET A 1 -36.82 -0.88 15.16
CA MET A 1 -35.38 -0.53 15.12
C MET A 1 -34.98 -0.44 13.66
N PRO A 2 -34.64 0.75 13.12
CA PRO A 2 -34.35 0.87 11.69
C PRO A 2 -32.95 0.37 11.37
N ARG A 3 -32.87 -0.18 10.16
CA ARG A 3 -31.74 -0.81 9.47
C ARG A 3 -30.66 0.23 9.20
N THR A 4 -29.42 -0.01 9.62
CA THR A 4 -28.29 0.89 9.37
C THR A 4 -27.94 0.88 7.88
N ASP A 5 -28.09 2.04 7.26
CA ASP A 5 -27.61 2.34 5.92
C ASP A 5 -26.08 2.20 5.89
N HIS A 6 -25.58 1.34 4.98
CA HIS A 6 -24.18 1.41 4.56
C HIS A 6 -24.01 2.72 3.80
N ALA A 7 -23.70 3.80 4.53
CA ALA A 7 -23.36 5.09 3.95
C ALA A 7 -22.28 4.87 2.88
N LEU A 8 -22.57 5.31 1.66
CA LEU A 8 -21.67 5.23 0.52
C LEU A 8 -20.50 6.18 0.77
N LEU A 9 -19.49 5.72 1.51
CA LEU A 9 -18.27 6.46 1.78
C LEU A 9 -17.72 7.03 0.47
N THR A 10 -17.51 8.34 0.45
CA THR A 10 -16.92 9.07 -0.66
C THR A 10 -15.51 8.55 -0.95
N SER A 11 -15.00 8.74 -2.17
CA SER A 11 -13.64 8.30 -2.53
C SER A 11 -12.54 8.95 -1.67
N SER A 12 -12.80 10.11 -1.05
CA SER A 12 -11.90 10.72 -0.07
C SER A 12 -11.93 9.99 1.26
N GLU A 13 -13.10 9.61 1.76
CA GLU A 13 -13.22 8.89 3.04
C GLU A 13 -12.65 7.48 2.95
N ARG A 14 -12.84 6.79 1.82
CA ARG A 14 -12.21 5.48 1.57
C ARG A 14 -10.68 5.58 1.50
N ARG A 15 -10.14 6.64 0.90
CA ARG A 15 -8.70 6.93 0.88
C ARG A 15 -8.18 7.23 2.28
N GLN A 16 -8.89 8.07 3.04
CA GLN A 16 -8.52 8.41 4.40
C GLN A 16 -8.50 7.17 5.30
N MET A 17 -9.48 6.28 5.13
CA MET A 17 -9.54 5.01 5.83
C MET A 17 -8.36 4.09 5.47
N ALA A 18 -8.07 3.92 4.18
CA ALA A 18 -6.94 3.10 3.72
C ALA A 18 -5.57 3.63 4.22
N LEU A 19 -5.40 4.96 4.24
CA LEU A 19 -4.21 5.63 4.79
C LEU A 19 -4.10 5.46 6.31
N SER A 20 -5.23 5.53 7.03
CA SER A 20 -5.26 5.36 8.49
C SER A 20 -4.91 3.92 8.90
N THR A 21 -5.32 2.93 8.12
CA THR A 21 -4.91 1.52 8.32
C THR A 21 -3.40 1.36 8.15
N TRP A 22 -2.80 2.07 7.19
CA TRP A 22 -1.34 2.08 7.03
C TRP A 22 -0.63 2.74 8.23
N ASP A 23 -1.14 3.88 8.72
CA ASP A 23 -0.57 4.60 9.88
C ASP A 23 -0.62 3.78 11.18
N ASN A 24 -1.65 2.94 11.37
CA ASN A 24 -1.86 2.19 12.62
C ASN A 24 -1.23 0.77 12.61
N GLU A 25 -1.11 0.14 11.45
CA GLU A 25 -0.75 -1.29 11.34
C GLU A 25 0.50 -1.54 10.45
N GLY A 26 1.11 -0.48 9.90
CA GLY A 26 2.26 -0.60 9.00
C GLY A 26 1.96 -1.37 7.70
N GLY A 27 0.68 -1.47 7.32
CA GLY A 27 0.23 -2.17 6.12
C GLY A 27 0.09 -3.69 6.24
N ALA A 28 0.43 -4.27 7.39
CA ALA A 28 0.19 -5.68 7.70
C ALA A 28 -1.16 -5.81 8.40
N GLY A 29 -2.25 -5.57 7.68
CA GLY A 29 -3.59 -5.79 8.21
C GLY A 29 -3.80 -7.27 8.56
N PRO A 30 -4.63 -7.59 9.57
CA PRO A 30 -4.99 -8.96 9.85
C PRO A 30 -5.69 -9.55 8.63
N CYS A 31 -5.10 -10.58 8.02
CA CYS A 31 -5.79 -11.44 7.08
C CYS A 31 -6.93 -12.15 7.83
N GLY A 32 -8.10 -11.54 7.95
CA GLY A 32 -9.25 -12.15 8.60
C GLY A 32 -10.32 -11.15 9.00
N ALA A 33 -11.56 -11.47 8.63
CA ALA A 33 -12.74 -10.65 8.82
C ALA A 33 -12.97 -10.20 10.27
N TRP A 34 -13.38 -8.94 10.38
CA TRP A 34 -13.90 -8.22 11.54
C TRP A 34 -14.74 -9.09 12.49
N GLY A 35 -14.28 -9.20 13.74
CA GLY A 35 -15.00 -9.86 14.81
C GLY A 35 -14.25 -9.78 16.14
N ASP A 36 -14.31 -8.61 16.78
CA ASP A 36 -14.07 -8.25 18.19
C ASP A 36 -13.36 -9.27 19.13
N THR A 37 -12.28 -9.87 18.67
CA THR A 37 -11.45 -10.80 19.43
C THR A 37 -10.05 -10.24 19.38
N ILE A 38 -9.41 -10.11 20.54
CA ILE A 38 -8.00 -9.76 20.68
C ILE A 38 -7.22 -10.69 19.74
N VAL A 39 -6.82 -10.18 18.57
CA VAL A 39 -6.00 -10.92 17.61
C VAL A 39 -4.60 -10.92 18.21
N VAL A 40 -4.26 -11.99 18.92
CA VAL A 40 -2.85 -12.35 19.11
C VAL A 40 -2.25 -12.36 17.70
N PRO A 41 -1.20 -11.57 17.40
CA PRO A 41 -0.58 -11.58 16.09
C PRO A 41 -0.23 -13.03 15.78
N ALA A 42 -0.87 -13.61 14.77
CA ALA A 42 -0.53 -14.95 14.34
C ALA A 42 0.99 -14.94 14.04
N PRO A 43 1.76 -15.94 14.52
CA PRO A 43 3.19 -15.98 14.24
C PRO A 43 3.36 -15.91 12.72
N ILE A 44 4.12 -14.90 12.26
CA ILE A 44 4.40 -14.71 10.84
C ILE A 44 5.05 -16.02 10.37
N PRO A 45 4.43 -16.76 9.43
CA PRO A 45 4.97 -18.02 8.99
C PRO A 45 6.38 -17.81 8.44
N GLU A 46 7.34 -18.61 8.90
CA GLU A 46 8.68 -18.62 8.30
C GLU A 46 8.55 -19.16 6.88
N LEU A 47 8.77 -18.29 5.89
CA LEU A 47 8.71 -18.65 4.49
C LEU A 47 9.99 -19.39 4.07
N THR A 48 9.82 -20.46 3.32
CA THR A 48 10.94 -21.14 2.66
C THR A 48 11.57 -20.27 1.57
N ASN A 49 12.83 -20.54 1.22
CA ASN A 49 13.52 -19.82 0.13
C ASN A 49 12.73 -19.89 -1.19
N THR A 50 12.10 -21.03 -1.48
CA THR A 50 11.27 -21.20 -2.68
C THR A 50 10.06 -20.26 -2.65
N GLU A 51 9.38 -20.14 -1.52
CA GLU A 51 8.24 -19.23 -1.35
C GLU A 51 8.67 -17.76 -1.45
N LEU A 52 9.83 -17.39 -0.87
CA LEU A 52 10.40 -16.05 -1.01
C LEU A 52 10.74 -15.71 -2.47
N VAL A 53 11.32 -16.66 -3.22
CA VAL A 53 11.61 -16.47 -4.64
C VAL A 53 10.31 -16.31 -5.44
N GLN A 54 9.31 -17.15 -5.20
CA GLN A 54 8.01 -17.02 -5.86
C GLN A 54 7.33 -15.68 -5.51
N MET A 55 7.39 -15.25 -4.25
CA MET A 55 6.82 -13.98 -3.82
C MET A 55 7.54 -12.81 -4.49
N ARG A 56 8.88 -12.85 -4.59
CA ARG A 56 9.66 -11.86 -5.34
C ARG A 56 9.24 -11.79 -6.81
N ILE A 57 9.08 -12.93 -7.49
CA ILE A 57 8.63 -12.96 -8.89
C ILE A 57 7.24 -12.32 -9.03
N ARG A 58 6.31 -12.65 -8.12
CA ARG A 58 4.97 -12.05 -8.12
C ARG A 58 5.00 -10.54 -7.88
N VAL A 59 5.83 -10.06 -6.94
CA VAL A 59 5.98 -8.63 -6.68
C VAL A 59 6.55 -7.89 -7.90
N ILE A 60 7.56 -8.45 -8.57
CA ILE A 60 8.11 -7.87 -9.81
C ILE A 60 7.03 -7.80 -10.90
N ALA A 61 6.23 -8.86 -11.05
CA ALA A 61 5.14 -8.87 -12.02
C ALA A 61 4.06 -7.83 -11.70
N LEU A 62 3.69 -7.69 -10.43
CA LEU A 62 2.73 -6.67 -9.98
C LEU A 62 3.27 -5.25 -10.19
N GLU A 63 4.54 -5.00 -9.91
CA GLU A 63 5.18 -3.72 -10.17
C GLU A 63 5.07 -3.33 -11.66
N ASN A 64 5.40 -4.26 -12.56
CA ASN A 64 5.28 -4.03 -14.00
C ASN A 64 3.83 -3.78 -14.44
N LEU A 65 2.87 -4.51 -13.86
CA LEU A 65 1.45 -4.30 -14.13
C LEU A 65 1.01 -2.90 -13.70
N VAL A 66 1.40 -2.45 -12.49
CA VAL A 66 1.07 -1.12 -11.97
C VAL A 66 1.70 -0.03 -12.83
N ILE A 67 2.95 -0.20 -13.24
CA ILE A 67 3.63 0.74 -14.15
C ILE A 67 2.85 0.87 -15.47
N ALA A 68 2.45 -0.25 -16.08
CA ALA A 68 1.68 -0.23 -17.32
C ALA A 68 0.31 0.45 -17.14
N MET A 69 -0.39 0.19 -16.03
CA MET A 69 -1.65 0.85 -15.70
C MET A 69 -1.49 2.36 -15.50
N LEU A 70 -0.45 2.79 -14.78
CA LEU A 70 -0.16 4.20 -14.53
C LEU A 70 0.27 4.94 -15.81
N ALA A 71 1.06 4.30 -16.68
CA ALA A 71 1.44 4.90 -17.96
C ALA A 71 0.19 5.20 -18.82
N ALA A 72 -0.78 4.30 -18.84
CA ALA A 72 -2.04 4.50 -19.55
C ALA A 72 -3.03 5.45 -18.83
N ALA A 73 -2.76 5.84 -17.58
CA ALA A 73 -3.68 6.65 -16.78
C ALA A 73 -3.61 8.15 -17.14
N PRO A 74 -4.67 8.93 -16.87
CA PRO A 74 -4.63 10.40 -17.00
C PRO A 74 -3.56 11.06 -16.11
N GLU A 75 -3.05 12.23 -16.52
CA GLU A 75 -1.93 12.91 -15.84
C GLU A 75 -2.22 13.23 -14.36
N ASN A 76 -3.46 13.62 -14.06
CA ASN A 76 -3.87 13.91 -12.68
C ASN A 76 -3.84 12.66 -11.78
N VAL A 77 -3.99 11.46 -12.34
CA VAL A 77 -3.88 10.19 -11.60
C VAL A 77 -2.41 9.88 -11.31
N ILE A 78 -1.51 10.14 -12.25
CA ILE A 78 -0.06 9.97 -12.05
C ILE A 78 0.45 10.96 -11.00
N ALA A 79 0.05 12.24 -11.08
CA ALA A 79 0.40 13.25 -10.09
C ALA A 79 -0.08 12.86 -8.68
N MET A 80 -1.35 12.43 -8.56
CA MET A 80 -1.90 11.91 -7.31
C MET A 80 -1.13 10.68 -6.81
N ALA A 81 -0.74 9.75 -7.69
CA ALA A 81 0.07 8.59 -7.29
C ALA A 81 1.44 9.01 -6.73
N GLY A 82 2.06 10.05 -7.29
CA GLY A 82 3.28 10.65 -6.75
C GLY A 82 3.09 11.27 -5.36
N GLU A 83 2.00 12.03 -5.17
CA GLU A 83 1.64 12.55 -3.84
C GLU A 83 1.41 11.42 -2.83
N MET A 84 0.72 10.36 -3.24
CA MET A 84 0.46 9.18 -2.41
C MET A 84 1.76 8.44 -2.03
N ALA A 85 2.71 8.32 -2.95
CA ALA A 85 4.01 7.71 -2.68
C ALA A 85 4.83 8.51 -1.65
N ALA A 86 4.67 9.83 -1.61
CA ALA A 86 5.35 10.68 -0.63
C ALA A 86 4.95 10.36 0.82
N PHE A 87 3.71 9.92 1.06
CA PHE A 87 3.23 9.53 2.40
C PHE A 87 3.89 8.25 2.94
N ILE A 88 4.57 7.47 2.10
CA ILE A 88 5.35 6.30 2.52
C ILE A 88 6.70 6.72 3.11
N SER A 89 7.16 7.95 2.84
CA SER A 89 8.39 8.49 3.43
C SER A 89 8.24 8.66 4.94
N PRO A 90 9.31 8.42 5.72
CA PRO A 90 9.29 8.69 7.16
C PRO A 90 8.91 10.15 7.43
N ARG A 91 7.95 10.37 8.34
CA ARG A 91 7.55 11.71 8.74
C ARG A 91 8.69 12.42 9.49
N PRO A 92 8.82 13.75 9.38
CA PRO A 92 9.78 14.50 10.18
C PRO A 92 9.59 14.22 11.68
N GLY A 93 10.65 13.79 12.36
CA GLY A 93 10.62 13.43 13.78
C GLY A 93 10.28 11.97 14.10
N ALA A 94 9.90 11.14 13.11
CA ALA A 94 9.78 9.69 13.28
C ALA A 94 11.15 9.00 13.17
N SER A 95 11.26 7.77 13.72
CA SER A 95 12.49 6.99 13.57
C SER A 95 12.75 6.67 12.10
N LEU A 96 13.92 7.06 11.60
CA LEU A 96 14.37 6.76 10.25
C LEU A 96 14.73 5.28 10.13
N HIS A 97 13.73 4.44 9.86
CA HIS A 97 13.98 3.02 9.62
C HIS A 97 14.48 2.81 8.18
N PRO A 98 15.64 2.15 7.95
CA PRO A 98 16.21 1.97 6.62
C PRO A 98 15.25 1.34 5.61
N LEU A 99 14.41 0.39 6.05
CA LEU A 99 13.42 -0.25 5.16
C LEU A 99 12.32 0.72 4.71
N THR A 100 11.91 1.66 5.56
CA THR A 100 10.87 2.65 5.19
C THR A 100 11.40 3.65 4.17
N ILE A 101 12.66 4.08 4.32
CA ILE A 101 13.33 4.93 3.32
C ILE A 101 13.45 4.19 2.00
N HIS A 102 13.83 2.91 2.03
CA HIS A 102 13.95 2.09 0.84
C HIS A 102 12.59 1.92 0.14
N ALA A 103 11.53 1.64 0.90
CA ALA A 103 10.16 1.52 0.37
C ALA A 103 9.70 2.83 -0.28
N ALA A 104 9.89 3.98 0.38
CA ALA A 104 9.53 5.29 -0.16
C ALA A 104 10.28 5.60 -1.48
N THR A 105 11.56 5.25 -1.53
CA THR A 105 12.39 5.39 -2.75
C THR A 105 11.85 4.52 -3.88
N GLN A 106 11.53 3.25 -3.60
CA GLN A 106 10.98 2.34 -4.62
C GLN A 106 9.63 2.83 -5.17
N MET A 107 8.75 3.32 -4.30
CA MET A 107 7.43 3.82 -4.70
C MET A 107 7.51 5.07 -5.56
N THR A 108 8.47 5.96 -5.27
CA THR A 108 8.74 7.14 -6.09
C THR A 108 9.30 6.75 -7.46
N ASP A 109 10.25 5.80 -7.52
CA ASP A 109 10.81 5.33 -8.79
C ASP A 109 9.76 4.62 -9.66
N LEU A 110 8.85 3.84 -9.05
CA LEU A 110 7.75 3.17 -9.74
C LEU A 110 6.87 4.18 -10.51
N VAL A 111 6.43 5.26 -9.86
CA VAL A 111 5.65 6.32 -10.50
C VAL A 111 6.47 7.01 -11.59
N GLY A 112 7.75 7.32 -11.32
CA GLY A 112 8.64 7.95 -12.30
C GLY A 112 8.87 7.09 -13.54
N ARG A 113 8.93 5.76 -13.39
CA ARG A 113 9.04 4.80 -14.51
C ARG A 113 7.77 4.77 -15.35
N ALA A 114 6.60 4.84 -14.74
CA ALA A 114 5.33 4.92 -15.47
C ALA A 114 5.26 6.18 -16.33
N SER A 115 5.68 7.34 -15.81
CA SER A 115 5.74 8.59 -16.57
C SER A 115 6.67 8.51 -17.79
N ARG A 116 7.77 7.73 -17.72
CA ARG A 116 8.72 7.55 -18.83
C ARG A 116 8.23 6.63 -19.95
N LEU A 117 7.24 5.79 -19.68
CA LEU A 117 6.71 4.80 -20.63
C LEU A 117 5.45 5.27 -21.38
N ARG A 118 5.07 6.54 -21.21
CA ARG A 118 4.03 7.19 -22.00
C ARG A 118 4.53 7.57 -23.39
#